data_AF-A0A8S9ZU33-F1
#
_entry.id   AF-A0A8S9ZU33-F1
#
_cell.length_a   1.000
_cell.length_b   1.000
_cell.length_c   1.000
_cell.angle_alpha   90.00
_cell.angle_beta   90.00
_cell.angle_gamma   90.00
#
_symmetry.space_group_name_H-M   'P 1'
#
loop_
_entity.id
_entity.type
_entity.pdbx_description
1 polymer ?
#
loop_
_entity_poly.entity_id
_entity_poly.type
_entity_poly.pdbx_seq_one_letter_code
_entity_poly.pdbx_strand_id
1 'polypeptide(L)'
;MAAIPPADIIALPSENIFSSTGRHQTIYFHIKNTGPRRIFFSITTTSTKAIFKPNNGLINGHGEVILEVNCTGYFVGEEKEAFMVHWSNEAEDSTLAAHKATGFHRRKQMFLIYNPPKDFYFNAPFHNQQTYYTRV
;
A
#
# COMPACT_ATOMS: atom_id res chain seq x y z
N MET A 1 -6.59 20.55 -25.13
CA MET A 1 -5.44 19.78 -24.58
C MET A 1 -5.96 18.40 -24.22
N ALA A 2 -5.43 17.32 -24.82
CA ALA A 2 -5.92 15.97 -24.52
C ALA A 2 -5.59 15.58 -23.07
N ALA A 3 -6.53 14.95 -22.36
CA ALA A 3 -6.29 14.47 -21.01
C ALA A 3 -5.22 13.36 -21.04
N ILE A 4 -4.12 13.57 -20.32
CA ILE A 4 -3.00 12.62 -20.26
C ILE A 4 -3.30 11.62 -19.15
N PRO A 5 -3.23 10.29 -19.41
CA PRO A 5 -3.42 9.30 -18.36
C PRO A 5 -2.30 9.39 -17.30
N PRO A 6 -2.57 9.05 -16.02
CA PRO A 6 -1.54 8.98 -15.01
C PRO A 6 -0.52 7.89 -15.34
N ALA A 7 0.73 8.10 -14.95
CA ALA A 7 1.79 7.09 -15.05
C ALA A 7 1.54 5.93 -14.08
N ASP A 8 2.32 4.86 -14.22
CA ASP A 8 2.31 3.77 -13.25
C ASP A 8 2.94 4.16 -11.90
N ILE A 9 2.66 3.35 -10.90
CA ILE A 9 3.29 3.43 -9.59
C ILE A 9 4.04 2.13 -9.29
N ILE A 10 5.09 2.23 -8.50
CA ILE A 10 5.70 1.08 -7.85
C ILE A 10 5.19 1.05 -6.41
N ALA A 11 4.69 -0.11 -6.00
CA ALA A 11 4.28 -0.38 -4.63
C ALA A 11 5.29 -1.34 -3.99
N LEU A 12 5.69 -1.09 -2.73
CA LEU A 12 6.54 -2.00 -1.96
C LEU A 12 5.91 -2.26 -0.59
N PRO A 13 5.60 -3.52 -0.23
CA PRO A 13 5.64 -4.71 -1.08
C PRO A 13 4.77 -4.58 -2.34
N SER A 14 5.07 -5.34 -3.40
CA SER A 14 4.45 -5.18 -4.72
C SER A 14 3.09 -5.85 -4.87
N GLU A 15 2.79 -6.84 -4.03
CA GLU A 15 1.60 -7.68 -4.16
C GLU A 15 0.77 -7.70 -2.87
N ASN A 16 1.37 -8.16 -1.77
CA ASN A 16 0.67 -8.40 -0.51
C ASN A 16 1.43 -7.85 0.69
N ILE A 17 0.67 -7.48 1.71
CA ILE A 17 1.15 -7.09 3.04
C ILE A 17 0.87 -8.26 3.99
N PHE A 18 1.84 -8.61 4.82
CA PHE A 18 1.71 -9.74 5.76
C PHE A 18 1.73 -9.27 7.20
N SER A 19 0.72 -9.65 7.98
CA SER A 19 0.64 -9.37 9.42
C SER A 19 0.68 -10.66 10.23
N SER A 20 1.53 -10.70 11.27
CA SER A 20 1.58 -11.81 12.21
C SER A 20 0.43 -11.77 13.22
N THR A 21 0.09 -12.92 13.82
CA THR A 21 -0.96 -13.02 14.84
C THR A 21 -0.52 -12.49 16.20
N GLY A 22 -1.50 -12.01 16.96
CA GLY A 22 -1.42 -11.85 18.40
C GLY A 22 -0.77 -10.59 18.92
N ARG A 23 -0.35 -9.66 18.06
CA ARG A 23 0.12 -8.34 18.45
C ARG A 23 -0.30 -7.29 17.44
N HIS A 24 -0.47 -6.06 17.92
CA HIS A 24 -0.54 -4.89 17.05
C HIS A 24 0.79 -4.76 16.29
N GLN A 25 0.71 -4.63 14.97
CA GLN A 25 1.88 -4.50 14.10
C GLN A 25 1.71 -3.30 13.18
N THR A 26 2.72 -2.44 13.11
CA THR A 26 2.81 -1.37 12.12
C THR A 26 3.71 -1.87 10.99
N ILE A 27 3.18 -1.88 9.77
CA ILE A 27 3.91 -2.27 8.55
C ILE A 27 4.06 -1.04 7.67
N TYR A 28 5.22 -0.88 7.05
CA TYR A 28 5.46 0.23 6.13
C TYR A 28 5.18 -0.19 4.69
N PHE A 29 4.36 0.59 4.01
CA PHE A 29 3.96 0.40 2.62
C PHE A 29 4.38 1.61 1.79
N HIS A 30 5.23 1.40 0.79
CA HIS A 30 5.79 2.49 0.00
C HIS A 30 5.06 2.58 -1.34
N ILE A 31 4.76 3.80 -1.77
CA ILE A 31 4.25 4.10 -3.11
C ILE A 31 5.21 5.09 -3.76
N LYS A 32 5.77 4.70 -4.91
CA LYS A 32 6.62 5.55 -5.73
C LYS A 32 5.94 5.88 -7.04
N ASN A 33 5.84 7.17 -7.33
CA ASN A 33 5.37 7.66 -8.62
C ASN A 33 6.49 7.49 -9.65
N THR A 34 6.27 6.74 -10.72
CA THR A 34 7.30 6.57 -11.76
C THR A 34 7.25 7.69 -12.81
N GLY A 35 6.16 8.46 -12.85
CA GLY A 35 5.94 9.51 -13.82
C GLY A 35 6.51 10.87 -13.42
N PRO A 36 6.63 11.79 -14.39
CA PRO A 36 7.13 13.15 -14.15
C PRO A 36 6.06 14.10 -13.58
N ARG A 37 4.77 13.74 -13.67
CA ARG A 37 3.66 14.56 -13.17
C ARG A 37 3.34 14.21 -11.73
N ARG A 38 2.92 15.20 -10.94
CA ARG A 38 2.38 14.96 -9.61
C ARG A 38 1.08 14.16 -9.70
N ILE A 39 0.91 13.20 -8.80
CA ILE A 39 -0.28 12.37 -8.71
C ILE A 39 -0.94 12.53 -7.34
N PHE A 40 -2.25 12.37 -7.31
CA PHE A 40 -2.99 12.12 -6.09
C PHE A 40 -3.17 10.62 -5.90
N PHE A 41 -2.98 10.13 -4.68
CA PHE A 41 -3.28 8.74 -4.32
C PHE A 41 -4.34 8.68 -3.22
N SER A 42 -5.08 7.57 -3.19
CA SER A 42 -5.96 7.22 -2.07
C SER A 42 -6.03 5.72 -1.88
N ILE A 43 -6.09 5.28 -0.62
CA ILE A 43 -6.29 3.90 -0.23
C ILE A 43 -7.75 3.70 0.18
N THR A 44 -8.39 2.68 -0.38
CA THR A 44 -9.70 2.21 0.08
C THR A 44 -9.58 0.76 0.50
N THR A 45 -10.06 0.43 1.70
CA THR A 45 -10.06 -0.92 2.25
C THR A 45 -11.42 -1.21 2.86
N THR A 46 -11.86 -2.47 2.81
CA THR A 46 -13.01 -2.96 3.60
C THR A 46 -12.57 -3.53 4.94
N SER A 47 -11.25 -3.60 5.19
CA SER A 47 -10.69 -4.07 6.45
C SER A 47 -11.09 -3.17 7.61
N THR A 48 -11.65 -3.77 8.65
CA THR A 48 -11.81 -3.13 9.96
C THR A 48 -10.60 -3.36 10.86
N LYS A 49 -9.61 -4.12 10.38
CA LYS A 49 -8.44 -4.61 11.13
C LYS A 49 -7.14 -3.90 10.75
N ALA A 50 -7.13 -3.14 9.66
CA ALA A 50 -5.98 -2.37 9.22
C ALA A 50 -6.33 -0.91 9.00
N ILE A 51 -5.50 -0.02 9.54
CA ILE A 51 -5.62 1.42 9.39
C ILE A 51 -4.40 1.94 8.61
N PHE A 52 -4.66 2.57 7.46
CA PHE A 52 -3.64 3.18 6.62
C PHE A 52 -3.44 4.65 6.96
N LYS A 53 -2.20 5.09 7.21
CA LYS A 53 -1.86 6.48 7.48
C LYS A 53 -0.56 6.90 6.76
N PRO A 54 -0.57 7.96 5.93
CA PRO A 54 -1.76 8.64 5.41
C PRO A 54 -2.58 7.72 4.50
N ASN A 55 -3.91 7.86 4.47
CA ASN A 55 -4.78 7.09 3.56
C ASN A 55 -4.99 7.78 2.20
N ASN A 56 -4.53 9.02 2.04
CA ASN A 56 -4.53 9.76 0.78
C ASN A 56 -3.46 10.85 0.81
N GLY A 57 -3.15 11.43 -0.35
CA GLY A 57 -2.22 12.54 -0.44
C GLY A 57 -1.71 12.77 -1.86
N LEU A 58 -0.74 13.67 -1.98
CA LEU A 58 -0.09 14.02 -3.24
C LEU A 58 1.35 13.49 -3.25
N ILE A 59 1.77 12.92 -4.38
CA ILE A 59 3.13 12.43 -4.62
C ILE A 59 3.69 13.20 -5.81
N ASN A 60 4.79 13.93 -5.59
CA ASN A 60 5.50 14.66 -6.65
C ASN A 60 5.95 13.74 -7.79
N GLY A 61 6.23 14.31 -8.96
CA GLY A 61 6.86 13.56 -10.05
C GLY A 61 8.14 12.88 -9.56
N HIS A 62 8.28 11.59 -9.84
CA HIS A 62 9.38 10.73 -9.35
C HIS A 62 9.53 10.64 -7.83
N GLY A 63 8.58 11.19 -7.07
CA GLY A 63 8.57 11.15 -5.61
C GLY A 63 8.03 9.84 -5.06
N GLU A 64 8.09 9.73 -3.73
CA GLU A 64 7.57 8.60 -2.99
C GLU A 64 6.85 9.04 -1.73
N VAL A 65 6.00 8.16 -1.20
CA VAL A 65 5.35 8.28 0.09
C VAL A 65 5.42 6.94 0.81
N ILE A 66 5.62 7.00 2.13
CA ILE A 66 5.60 5.85 3.01
C ILE A 66 4.31 5.93 3.83
N LEU A 67 3.52 4.86 3.78
CA LEU A 67 2.31 4.69 4.55
C LEU A 67 2.57 3.72 5.69
N GLU A 68 2.05 4.04 6.86
CA GLU A 68 1.90 3.12 7.97
C GLU A 68 0.61 2.34 7.83
N VAL A 69 0.72 1.01 7.89
CA VAL A 69 -0.40 0.08 7.91
C VAL A 69 -0.45 -0.54 9.30
N ASN A 70 -1.27 0.05 10.15
CA ASN A 70 -1.45 -0.37 11.53
C ASN A 70 -2.47 -1.51 11.57
N CYS A 71 -2.00 -2.73 11.76
CA CYS A 71 -2.82 -3.94 11.85
C CYS A 71 -3.20 -4.16 13.32
N THR A 72 -4.46 -3.89 13.65
CA THR A 72 -5.03 -4.04 14.99
C THR A 72 -5.67 -5.41 15.16
N GLY A 73 -5.16 -6.23 16.08
CA GLY A 73 -5.93 -7.34 16.63
C GLY A 73 -5.19 -8.67 16.81
N TYR A 74 -5.90 -9.56 17.48
CA TYR A 74 -5.62 -10.99 17.55
C TYR A 74 -6.46 -11.67 16.46
N PHE A 75 -5.83 -12.41 15.57
CA PHE A 75 -6.50 -13.11 14.46
C PHE A 75 -6.32 -14.62 14.66
N VAL A 76 -7.38 -15.39 14.41
CA VAL A 76 -7.37 -16.86 14.47
C VAL A 76 -7.58 -17.38 13.06
N GLY A 77 -6.60 -18.13 12.55
CA GLY A 77 -6.64 -18.67 11.19
C GLY A 77 -6.07 -17.73 10.13
N GLU A 78 -6.01 -18.23 8.90
CA GLU A 78 -5.60 -17.46 7.73
C GLU A 78 -6.75 -16.59 7.26
N GLU A 79 -6.54 -15.27 7.25
CA GLU A 79 -7.52 -14.32 6.72
C GLU A 79 -6.88 -13.45 5.64
N LYS A 80 -7.66 -13.12 4.62
CA LYS A 80 -7.24 -12.33 3.47
C LYS A 80 -8.23 -11.20 3.24
N GLU A 81 -7.74 -9.96 3.29
CA GLU A 81 -8.56 -8.76 3.10
C GLU A 81 -8.00 -7.92 1.95
N ALA A 82 -8.88 -7.49 1.05
CA ALA A 82 -8.49 -6.68 -0.11
C ALA A 82 -8.43 -5.18 0.26
N PHE A 83 -7.44 -4.49 -0.30
CA PHE A 83 -7.42 -3.04 -0.36
C PHE A 83 -7.04 -2.58 -1.77
N MET A 84 -7.40 -1.34 -2.10
CA MET A 84 -7.14 -0.74 -3.40
C MET A 84 -6.29 0.50 -3.21
N VAL A 85 -5.22 0.60 -4.01
CA VAL A 85 -4.49 1.85 -4.23
C VAL A 85 -5.09 2.49 -5.48
N HIS A 86 -5.65 3.68 -5.36
CA HIS A 86 -6.14 4.48 -6.48
C HIS A 86 -5.21 5.66 -6.71
N TRP A 87 -4.99 6.03 -7.96
CA TRP A 87 -4.27 7.26 -8.28
C TRP A 87 -4.74 7.91 -9.58
N SER A 88 -4.54 9.22 -9.65
CA SER A 88 -4.80 10.06 -10.83
C SER A 88 -3.75 11.16 -10.90
N ASN A 89 -3.66 11.83 -12.04
CA ASN A 89 -2.91 13.09 -12.08
C ASN A 89 -3.54 14.10 -11.10
N GLU A 90 -2.72 15.00 -10.58
CA GLU A 90 -3.20 16.10 -9.75
C GLU A 90 -4.27 16.91 -10.51
N ALA A 91 -5.40 17.16 -9.86
CA ALA A 91 -6.45 18.04 -10.34
C ALA A 91 -6.10 19.49 -9.99
N GLU A 92 -6.69 20.45 -10.71
CA GLU A 92 -6.51 21.88 -10.38
C GLU A 92 -6.96 22.19 -8.95
N ASP A 93 -8.02 21.53 -8.49
CA ASP A 93 -8.47 21.56 -7.11
C ASP A 93 -7.99 20.30 -6.36
N SER A 94 -7.34 20.47 -5.22
CA SER A 94 -6.75 19.37 -4.41
C SER A 94 -7.76 18.53 -3.62
N THR A 95 -9.06 18.63 -3.94
CA THR A 95 -10.10 17.87 -3.22
C THR A 95 -10.22 16.44 -3.75
N LEU A 96 -10.56 15.48 -2.87
CA LEU A 96 -10.81 14.10 -3.29
C LEU A 96 -11.90 13.98 -4.37
N ALA A 97 -12.91 14.85 -4.32
CA ALA A 97 -13.98 14.90 -5.32
C ALA A 97 -13.46 15.39 -6.68
N ALA A 98 -12.62 16.43 -6.70
CA ALA A 98 -11.98 16.94 -7.91
C ALA A 98 -11.06 15.90 -8.54
N HIS A 99 -10.27 15.19 -7.72
CA HIS A 99 -9.44 14.09 -8.24
C HIS A 99 -10.29 13.03 -8.92
N LYS A 100 -11.38 12.55 -8.28
CA LYS A 100 -12.34 11.59 -8.89
C LYS A 100 -12.99 12.08 -10.20
N ALA A 101 -12.94 13.37 -10.49
CA ALA A 101 -13.48 13.98 -11.71
C ALA A 101 -12.42 14.18 -12.82
N THR A 102 -11.14 13.87 -12.60
CA THR A 102 -10.03 14.07 -13.57
C THR A 102 -10.10 13.18 -14.82
N GLY A 103 -11.05 12.26 -14.89
CA GLY A 103 -11.32 11.41 -16.05
C GLY A 103 -10.50 10.13 -16.06
N PHE A 104 -9.17 10.20 -15.96
CA PHE A 104 -8.31 9.00 -15.95
C PHE A 104 -7.89 8.61 -14.54
N HIS A 105 -8.42 7.46 -14.10
CA HIS A 105 -8.13 6.84 -12.83
C HIS A 105 -7.47 5.48 -13.04
N ARG A 106 -6.37 5.25 -12.33
CA ARG A 106 -5.78 3.92 -12.20
C ARG A 106 -6.01 3.38 -10.81
N ARG A 107 -6.08 2.06 -10.72
CA ARG A 107 -6.27 1.34 -9.47
C ARG A 107 -5.46 0.05 -9.47
N LYS A 108 -4.93 -0.31 -8.31
CA LYS A 108 -4.24 -1.58 -8.08
C LYS A 108 -4.84 -2.24 -6.85
N GLN A 109 -5.35 -3.45 -7.03
CA GLN A 109 -5.81 -4.28 -5.92
C GLN A 109 -4.62 -4.99 -5.28
N MET A 110 -4.62 -5.03 -3.95
CA MET A 110 -3.62 -5.68 -3.13
C MET A 110 -4.31 -6.36 -1.96
N PHE A 111 -3.60 -7.22 -1.23
CA PHE A 111 -4.18 -7.93 -0.10
C PHE A 111 -3.34 -7.77 1.17
N LEU A 112 -4.04 -7.64 2.30
CA LEU A 112 -3.47 -7.93 3.61
C LEU A 112 -3.74 -9.40 3.92
N ILE A 113 -2.69 -10.12 4.24
CA ILE A 113 -2.73 -11.53 4.62
C ILE A 113 -2.34 -11.62 6.08
N TYR A 114 -3.30 -12.04 6.90
CA TYR A 114 -3.12 -12.28 8.32
C TYR A 114 -2.75 -13.73 8.54
N ASN A 115 -1.75 -13.97 9.39
CA ASN A 115 -1.30 -15.32 9.73
C ASN A 115 -0.89 -16.18 8.52
N PRO A 116 -0.03 -15.68 7.60
CA PRO A 116 0.35 -16.46 6.43
C PRO A 116 0.97 -17.82 6.83
N PRO A 117 0.87 -18.85 5.97
CA PRO A 117 1.50 -20.14 6.24
C PRO A 117 2.99 -19.96 6.54
N LYS A 118 3.56 -20.82 7.39
CA LYS A 118 4.96 -20.70 7.85
C LYS A 118 6.01 -20.70 6.72
N ASP A 119 5.62 -21.10 5.51
CA ASP A 119 6.50 -21.12 4.34
C ASP A 119 6.52 -19.77 3.58
N PHE A 120 5.69 -18.79 3.96
CA PHE A 120 5.62 -17.47 3.32
C PHE A 120 6.52 -16.40 3.96
N TYR A 121 7.24 -16.73 5.04
CA TYR A 121 8.23 -15.85 5.65
C TYR A 121 9.52 -15.81 4.81
N PHE A 122 9.49 -15.20 3.61
CA PHE A 122 10.69 -15.00 2.79
C PHE A 122 11.00 -13.51 2.55
N ASN A 123 12.20 -13.13 2.98
CA ASN A 123 13.06 -12.03 2.52
C ASN A 123 12.46 -10.62 2.45
N ALA A 124 12.49 -9.90 3.57
CA ALA A 124 12.64 -8.44 3.55
C ALA A 124 14.15 -8.12 3.44
N PRO A 125 14.64 -7.50 2.34
CA PRO A 125 15.98 -6.93 2.35
C PRO A 125 15.92 -5.61 3.14
N PHE A 126 17.01 -5.32 3.84
CA PHE A 126 17.26 -4.12 4.67
C PHE A 126 16.92 -4.22 6.18
N HIS A 127 17.69 -5.10 6.83
CA HIS A 127 18.49 -4.88 8.06
C HIS A 127 17.79 -4.45 9.37
N ASN A 128 17.63 -5.41 10.30
CA ASN A 128 18.61 -5.61 11.38
C ASN A 128 18.38 -6.92 12.15
N GLN A 129 19.40 -7.79 12.08
CA GLN A 129 19.81 -8.81 13.05
C GLN A 129 18.73 -9.68 13.72
N GLN A 130 18.46 -10.84 13.13
CA GLN A 130 18.44 -12.09 13.90
C GLN A 130 18.64 -13.28 12.95
N THR A 131 19.87 -13.79 12.96
CA THR A 131 20.26 -15.04 12.30
C THR A 131 19.49 -16.19 12.95
N TYR A 132 18.67 -16.91 12.18
CA TYR A 132 18.12 -18.19 12.62
C TYR A 132 18.45 -19.27 11.59
N TYR A 133 19.40 -20.12 11.95
CA TYR A 133 19.68 -21.37 11.27
C TYR A 133 18.53 -22.35 11.49
N THR A 134 18.09 -23.03 10.43
CA THR A 134 17.37 -24.31 10.58
C THR A 134 18.33 -25.43 10.22
N ARG A 135 18.50 -26.33 11.19
CA ARG A 135 19.26 -27.58 11.07
C ARG A 135 18.47 -28.52 10.15
N VAL A 136 19.11 -29.02 9.09
CA VAL A 136 18.73 -30.29 8.47
C VAL A 136 19.50 -31.39 9.19
#